data_AF-A0A2A5M986-F1
#
_entry.id   AF-A0A2A5M986-F1
#
_cell.length_a   1.000
_cell.length_b   1.000
_cell.length_c   1.000
_cell.angle_alpha   90.00
_cell.angle_beta   90.00
_cell.angle_gamma   90.00
#
_symmetry.space_group_name_H-M   'P 1'
#
loop_
_entity.id
_entity.type
_entity.pdbx_description
1 polymer ?
#
loop_
_entity_poly.entity_id
_entity_poly.type
_entity_poly.pdbx_seq_one_letter_code
_entity_poly.pdbx_strand_id
1 'polypeptide(L)'
;LEDVKIADYKPNPSVVWPPPPPNQEHKVVHQLDDVTKDSELKATEMMDKLESINNFFADSESLLKEINKAIEKNIDIFSKLNEKFPNVESFSEALELNNQAKKSSKEIVGNLQSGQDEVMMAMDAMQYQDIHRQKIERVINVMRALSRYMSSLFEGKIDDKKRVSSAVHIEGD
;
A
#
# COMPACT_ATOMS: atom_id res chain seq x y z
N LEU A 1 -13.23 7.02 -20.90
CA LEU A 1 -12.26 8.08 -21.22
C LEU A 1 -13.07 9.36 -21.30
N GLU A 2 -13.26 10.04 -20.17
CA GLU A 2 -13.96 11.33 -20.13
C GLU A 2 -12.95 12.44 -20.36
N ASP A 3 -13.22 13.25 -21.37
CA ASP A 3 -12.45 14.43 -21.75
C ASP A 3 -12.49 15.47 -20.63
N VAL A 4 -11.41 15.55 -19.85
CA VAL A 4 -11.18 16.68 -18.94
C VAL A 4 -10.89 17.90 -19.79
N LYS A 5 -11.92 18.74 -19.99
CA LYS A 5 -11.77 20.09 -20.56
C LYS A 5 -10.74 20.85 -19.74
N ILE A 6 -9.61 21.17 -20.36
CA ILE A 6 -8.62 22.11 -19.84
C ILE A 6 -9.36 23.45 -19.69
N ALA A 7 -9.66 23.82 -18.45
CA ALA A 7 -10.24 25.13 -18.16
C ALA A 7 -9.22 26.18 -18.61
N ASP A 8 -9.64 27.06 -19.53
CA ASP A 8 -8.87 28.21 -19.98
C ASP A 8 -8.38 28.99 -18.76
N TYR A 9 -7.09 28.89 -18.44
CA TYR A 9 -6.47 29.68 -17.40
C TYR A 9 -6.48 31.15 -17.84
N LYS A 10 -7.46 31.91 -17.37
CA LYS A 10 -7.47 33.37 -17.49
C LYS A 10 -6.78 33.97 -16.28
N PRO A 11 -5.67 34.72 -16.44
CA PRO A 11 -5.04 35.41 -15.32
C PRO A 11 -6.07 36.39 -14.71
N ASN A 12 -6.41 36.20 -13.44
CA ASN A 12 -7.25 37.15 -12.72
C ASN A 12 -6.43 38.43 -12.50
N PRO A 13 -6.82 39.60 -13.05
CA PRO A 13 -6.08 40.86 -12.94
C PRO A 13 -5.90 41.34 -11.49
N SER A 14 -6.68 40.78 -10.57
CA SER A 14 -6.64 41.08 -9.13
C SER A 14 -5.49 40.38 -8.39
N VAL A 15 -4.74 39.47 -9.05
CA VAL A 15 -3.62 38.76 -8.43
C VAL A 15 -2.39 39.65 -8.51
N VAL A 16 -1.93 40.12 -7.34
CA VAL A 16 -0.73 40.95 -7.20
C VAL A 16 0.47 40.20 -7.78
N TRP A 17 1.12 40.83 -8.77
CA TRP A 17 2.34 40.34 -9.42
C TRP A 17 3.55 41.17 -8.95
N PRO A 18 4.72 40.56 -8.68
CA PRO A 18 5.02 39.14 -8.78
C PRO A 18 4.35 38.32 -7.66
N PRO A 19 4.08 37.02 -7.90
CA PRO A 19 3.55 36.15 -6.87
C PRO A 19 4.49 36.17 -5.66
N PRO A 20 3.96 36.08 -4.43
CA PRO A 20 4.79 36.07 -3.24
C PRO A 20 5.84 34.95 -3.35
N PRO A 21 7.06 35.15 -2.81
CA PRO A 21 8.11 34.15 -2.84
C PRO A 21 7.55 32.81 -2.34
N PRO A 22 7.84 31.68 -3.01
CA PRO A 22 7.28 30.40 -2.63
C PRO A 22 7.62 30.09 -1.17
N ASN A 23 6.59 30.08 -0.32
CA ASN A 23 6.67 29.58 1.04
C ASN A 23 6.94 28.05 1.00
N GLN A 24 7.23 27.41 2.14
CA GLN A 24 7.53 25.97 2.16
C GLN A 24 6.42 25.11 1.51
N GLU A 25 5.16 25.58 1.53
CA GLU A 25 4.02 24.91 0.90
C GLU A 25 4.00 24.99 -0.64
N HIS A 26 4.70 25.95 -1.25
CA HIS A 26 4.79 26.07 -2.71
C HIS A 26 6.05 25.42 -3.29
N LYS A 27 6.88 24.79 -2.45
CA LYS A 27 8.06 24.03 -2.88
C LYS A 27 7.67 22.60 -3.24
N VAL A 28 6.90 22.44 -4.32
CA VAL A 28 6.35 21.17 -4.78
C VAL A 28 7.39 20.05 -4.95
N VAL A 29 8.63 20.38 -5.31
CA VAL A 29 9.73 19.39 -5.40
C VAL A 29 10.11 18.83 -4.03
N HIS A 30 10.19 19.68 -3.00
CA HIS A 30 10.50 19.23 -1.64
C HIS A 30 9.35 18.41 -1.04
N GLN A 31 8.10 18.83 -1.29
CA GLN A 31 6.93 18.05 -0.86
C GLN A 31 6.90 16.66 -1.50
N LEU A 32 7.25 16.55 -2.79
CA LEU A 32 7.31 15.25 -3.45
C LEU A 32 8.46 14.39 -2.92
N ASP A 33 9.63 14.97 -2.62
CA ASP A 33 10.73 14.25 -1.94
C ASP A 33 10.28 13.74 -0.55
N ASP A 34 9.63 14.58 0.25
CA ASP A 34 9.14 14.22 1.59
C ASP A 34 8.07 13.12 1.55
N VAL A 35 7.11 13.23 0.63
CA VAL A 35 6.07 12.21 0.41
C VAL A 35 6.69 10.88 -0.05
N THR A 36 7.74 10.94 -0.87
CA THR A 36 8.46 9.74 -1.34
C THR A 36 9.12 9.00 -0.18
N LYS A 37 9.80 9.74 0.71
CA LYS A 37 10.50 9.19 1.87
C LYS A 37 9.52 8.62 2.91
N ASP A 38 8.45 9.34 3.22
CA ASP A 38 7.43 8.88 4.16
C ASP A 38 6.70 7.62 3.63
N SER A 39 6.41 7.60 2.33
CA SER A 39 5.80 6.45 1.66
C SER A 39 6.67 5.19 1.73
N GLU A 40 8.00 5.31 1.61
CA GLU A 40 8.94 4.19 1.71
C GLU A 40 8.99 3.59 3.11
N LEU A 41 9.06 4.45 4.14
CA LEU A 41 9.02 4.02 5.54
C LEU A 41 7.71 3.29 5.84
N LYS A 42 6.59 3.85 5.38
CA LYS A 42 5.28 3.24 5.59
C LYS A 42 5.11 1.93 4.83
N ALA A 43 5.65 1.82 3.62
CA ALA A 43 5.64 0.59 2.85
C ALA A 43 6.40 -0.52 3.57
N THR A 44 7.59 -0.20 4.10
CA THR A 44 8.40 -1.14 4.88
C THR A 44 7.65 -1.64 6.11
N GLU A 45 7.06 -0.73 6.90
CA GLU A 45 6.27 -1.09 8.09
C GLU A 45 5.08 -2.00 7.74
N MET A 46 4.43 -1.74 6.60
CA MET A 46 3.30 -2.55 6.13
C MET A 46 3.75 -3.94 5.64
N MET A 47 4.92 -4.04 4.99
CA MET A 47 5.49 -5.32 4.59
C MET A 47 5.82 -6.18 5.81
N ASP A 48 6.46 -5.60 6.83
CA ASP A 48 6.78 -6.28 8.09
C ASP A 48 5.50 -6.77 8.79
N LYS A 49 4.42 -5.98 8.73
CA LYS A 49 3.11 -6.36 9.27
C LYS A 49 2.49 -7.53 8.50
N LEU A 50 2.53 -7.50 7.17
CA LEU A 50 2.05 -8.60 6.34
C LEU A 50 2.84 -9.88 6.62
N GLU A 51 4.16 -9.79 6.81
CA GLU A 51 5.00 -10.94 7.14
C GLU A 51 4.65 -11.53 8.50
N SER A 52 4.44 -10.66 9.50
CA SER A 52 3.96 -11.07 10.82
C SER A 52 2.61 -11.79 10.77
N ILE A 53 1.67 -11.29 9.96
CA ILE A 53 0.36 -11.94 9.77
C ILE A 53 0.52 -13.30 9.08
N ASN A 54 1.37 -13.39 8.05
CA ASN A 54 1.62 -14.65 7.35
C ASN A 54 2.19 -15.73 8.28
N ASN A 55 3.15 -15.33 9.12
CA ASN A 55 3.75 -16.20 10.12
C ASN A 55 2.71 -16.65 11.16
N PHE A 56 1.83 -15.75 11.61
CA PHE A 56 0.72 -16.09 12.51
C PHE A 56 -0.22 -17.14 11.91
N PHE A 57 -0.55 -17.05 10.61
CA PHE A 57 -1.35 -18.06 9.94
C PHE A 57 -0.62 -19.41 9.85
N ALA A 58 0.67 -19.41 9.52
CA ALA A 58 1.49 -20.62 9.45
C ALA A 58 1.58 -21.33 10.81
N ASP A 59 1.80 -20.58 11.89
CA ASP A 59 1.83 -21.10 13.26
C ASP A 59 0.47 -21.68 13.67
N SER A 60 -0.62 -20.97 13.34
CA SER A 60 -1.99 -21.44 13.60
C SER A 60 -2.30 -22.74 12.86
N GLU A 61 -1.85 -22.88 11.61
CA GLU A 61 -1.99 -24.12 10.84
C GLU A 61 -1.22 -25.28 11.49
N SER A 62 -0.01 -25.02 11.99
CA SER A 62 0.79 -26.01 12.71
C SER A 62 0.10 -26.48 13.99
N LEU A 63 -0.46 -25.57 14.79
CA LEU A 63 -1.22 -25.93 15.99
C LEU A 63 -2.45 -26.79 15.65
N LEU A 64 -3.18 -26.44 14.57
CA LEU A 64 -4.31 -27.24 14.08
C LEU A 64 -3.90 -28.62 13.59
N LYS A 65 -2.69 -28.80 13.04
CA LYS A 65 -2.18 -30.14 12.68
C LYS A 65 -2.07 -31.05 13.89
N GLU A 66 -1.60 -30.56 15.03
CA GLU A 66 -1.54 -31.35 16.26
C GLU A 66 -2.94 -31.67 16.82
N ILE A 67 -3.87 -30.72 16.77
CA ILE A 67 -5.28 -30.95 17.15
C ILE A 67 -5.91 -32.02 16.25
N ASN A 68 -5.66 -31.95 14.94
CA ASN A 68 -6.18 -32.94 13.99
C ASN A 68 -5.66 -34.35 14.29
N LYS A 69 -4.38 -34.51 14.65
CA LYS A 69 -3.85 -35.82 15.07
C LYS A 69 -4.57 -36.37 16.29
N ALA A 70 -4.89 -35.53 17.27
CA ALA A 70 -5.64 -35.94 18.46
C ALA A 70 -7.08 -36.35 18.10
N ILE A 71 -7.76 -35.56 17.28
CA ILE A 71 -9.11 -35.89 16.79
C ILE A 71 -9.11 -37.21 15.99
N GLU A 72 -8.11 -37.44 15.13
CA GLU A 72 -8.00 -38.68 14.37
C GLU A 72 -7.81 -39.91 15.24
N LYS A 73 -6.99 -39.82 16.29
CA LYS A 73 -6.86 -40.88 17.28
C LYS A 73 -8.16 -41.13 18.03
N ASN A 74 -8.88 -40.07 18.41
CA ASN A 74 -10.18 -40.22 19.06
C ASN A 74 -11.19 -40.91 18.16
N ILE A 75 -11.25 -40.54 16.87
CA ILE A 75 -12.12 -41.21 15.90
C ILE A 75 -11.78 -42.70 15.82
N ASP A 76 -10.51 -43.07 15.67
CA ASP A 76 -10.11 -44.49 15.62
C ASP A 76 -10.51 -45.26 16.89
N ILE A 77 -10.31 -44.67 18.07
CA ILE A 77 -10.70 -45.28 19.36
C ILE A 77 -12.22 -45.45 19.43
N PHE A 78 -12.99 -44.40 19.17
CA PHE A 78 -14.45 -44.46 19.28
C PHE A 78 -15.09 -45.33 18.19
N SER A 79 -14.49 -45.42 17.00
CA SER A 79 -14.92 -46.39 15.97
C SER A 79 -14.80 -47.82 16.49
N LYS A 80 -13.64 -48.19 17.06
CA LYS A 80 -13.43 -49.54 17.63
C LYS A 80 -14.35 -49.82 18.82
N LEU A 81 -14.57 -48.84 19.69
CA LEU A 81 -15.47 -48.98 20.84
C LEU A 81 -16.93 -49.14 20.40
N ASN A 82 -17.39 -48.35 19.41
CA ASN A 82 -18.74 -48.44 18.89
C ASN A 82 -19.01 -49.79 18.19
N GLU A 83 -18.01 -50.33 17.48
CA GLU A 83 -18.10 -51.68 16.88
C GLU A 83 -18.18 -52.80 17.95
N LYS A 84 -17.40 -52.68 19.03
CA LYS A 84 -17.36 -53.70 20.10
C LYS A 84 -18.54 -53.63 21.06
N PHE A 85 -19.08 -52.43 21.27
CA PHE A 85 -20.15 -52.16 22.23
C PHE A 85 -21.29 -51.37 21.55
N PRO A 86 -22.00 -51.97 20.58
CA PRO A 86 -22.99 -51.27 19.74
C PRO A 86 -24.22 -50.78 20.51
N ASN A 87 -24.44 -51.27 21.74
CA ASN A 87 -25.55 -50.86 22.59
C ASN A 87 -25.24 -49.65 23.47
N VAL A 88 -24.02 -49.10 23.38
CA VAL A 88 -23.60 -47.92 24.15
C VAL A 88 -23.68 -46.69 23.25
N GLU A 89 -24.81 -45.99 23.31
CA GLU A 89 -25.13 -44.83 22.47
C GLU A 89 -24.10 -43.70 22.57
N SER A 90 -23.52 -43.47 23.75
CA SER A 90 -22.53 -42.41 23.98
C SER A 90 -21.25 -42.57 23.15
N PHE A 91 -20.89 -43.79 22.72
CA PHE A 91 -19.76 -43.98 21.81
C PHE A 91 -20.07 -43.54 20.39
N SER A 92 -21.30 -43.79 19.92
CA SER A 92 -21.77 -43.30 18.62
C SER A 92 -21.84 -41.77 18.61
N GLU A 93 -22.41 -41.17 19.65
CA GLU A 93 -22.47 -39.71 19.79
C GLU A 93 -21.08 -39.07 19.84
N ALA A 94 -20.16 -39.61 20.64
CA ALA A 94 -18.79 -39.13 20.73
C ALA A 94 -18.05 -39.26 19.38
N LEU A 95 -18.28 -40.35 18.64
CA LEU A 95 -17.71 -40.55 17.31
C LEU A 95 -18.23 -39.50 16.32
N GLU A 96 -19.52 -39.21 16.33
CA GLU A 96 -20.13 -38.19 15.47
C GLU A 96 -19.58 -36.79 15.79
N LEU A 97 -19.48 -36.43 17.08
CA LEU A 97 -18.89 -35.17 17.52
C LEU A 97 -17.44 -35.02 17.07
N ASN A 98 -16.61 -36.06 17.19
CA ASN A 98 -15.23 -36.00 16.73
C ASN A 98 -15.13 -35.87 15.20
N ASN A 99 -16.01 -36.51 14.43
CA ASN A 99 -16.08 -36.33 12.97
C ASN A 99 -16.48 -34.91 12.59
N GLN A 100 -17.45 -34.32 13.31
CA GLN A 100 -17.82 -32.92 13.12
C GLN A 100 -16.67 -31.98 13.46
N ALA A 101 -15.99 -32.20 14.59
CA ALA A 101 -14.80 -31.42 14.97
C ALA A 101 -13.68 -31.53 13.92
N LYS A 102 -13.45 -32.71 13.34
CA LYS A 102 -12.49 -32.91 12.24
C LYS A 102 -12.87 -32.08 11.01
N LYS A 103 -14.17 -32.04 10.66
CA LYS A 103 -14.66 -31.24 9.54
C LYS A 103 -14.43 -29.74 9.79
N SER A 104 -14.83 -29.22 10.95
CA SER A 104 -14.62 -27.82 11.31
C SER A 104 -13.14 -27.45 11.32
N SER A 105 -12.28 -28.32 11.85
CA SER A 105 -10.83 -28.11 11.84
C SER A 105 -10.26 -28.02 10.42
N LYS A 106 -10.73 -28.86 9.48
CA LYS A 106 -10.34 -28.75 8.05
C LYS A 106 -10.80 -27.45 7.41
N GLU A 107 -12.01 -26.98 7.73
CA GLU A 107 -12.52 -25.68 7.24
C GLU A 107 -11.66 -24.53 7.76
N ILE A 108 -11.24 -24.56 9.03
CA ILE A 108 -10.34 -23.54 9.60
C ILE A 108 -8.98 -23.57 8.89
N VAL A 109 -8.39 -24.76 8.66
CA VAL A 109 -7.13 -24.89 7.90
C VAL A 109 -7.27 -24.28 6.50
N GLY A 110 -8.38 -24.56 5.80
CA GLY A 110 -8.66 -23.95 4.50
C GLY A 110 -8.73 -22.42 4.56
N ASN A 111 -9.41 -21.86 5.57
CA ASN A 111 -9.49 -20.41 5.75
C ASN A 111 -8.12 -19.77 6.05
N LEU A 112 -7.26 -20.44 6.82
CA LEU A 112 -5.90 -19.97 7.09
C LEU A 112 -5.06 -19.95 5.82
N GLN A 113 -5.13 -21.00 5.00
CA GLN A 113 -4.43 -21.08 3.71
C GLN A 113 -4.90 -19.99 2.75
N SER A 114 -6.21 -19.79 2.61
CA SER A 114 -6.75 -18.65 1.83
C SER A 114 -6.27 -17.31 2.38
N GLY A 115 -6.17 -17.16 3.71
CA GLY A 115 -5.63 -15.96 4.34
C GLY A 115 -4.15 -15.73 4.01
N GLN A 116 -3.34 -16.78 3.95
CA GLN A 116 -1.93 -16.69 3.52
C GLN A 116 -1.82 -16.29 2.05
N ASP A 117 -2.65 -16.86 1.17
CA ASP A 117 -2.69 -16.50 -0.24
C ASP A 117 -3.02 -15.01 -0.42
N GLU A 118 -4.03 -14.49 0.29
CA GLU A 118 -4.39 -13.07 0.26
C GLU A 118 -3.25 -12.16 0.78
N VAL A 119 -2.55 -12.58 1.84
CA VAL A 119 -1.38 -11.85 2.35
C VAL A 119 -0.27 -11.81 1.30
N MET A 120 -0.01 -12.93 0.62
CA MET A 120 0.98 -13.00 -0.46
C MET A 120 0.59 -12.08 -1.63
N MET A 121 -0.67 -12.07 -2.04
CA MET A 121 -1.17 -11.14 -3.06
C MET A 121 -1.03 -9.67 -2.62
N ALA A 122 -1.29 -9.36 -1.34
CA ALA A 122 -1.13 -8.02 -0.80
C ALA A 122 0.35 -7.58 -0.78
N MET A 123 1.27 -8.49 -0.45
CA MET A 123 2.71 -8.24 -0.52
C MET A 123 3.16 -7.95 -1.96
N ASP A 124 2.69 -8.73 -2.93
CA ASP A 124 2.98 -8.50 -4.36
C ASP A 124 2.43 -7.15 -4.84
N ALA A 125 1.23 -6.78 -4.40
CA ALA A 125 0.65 -5.47 -4.69
C ALA A 125 1.43 -4.33 -4.02
N MET A 126 1.95 -4.54 -2.81
CA MET A 126 2.80 -3.56 -2.12
C MET A 126 4.12 -3.34 -2.84
N GLN A 127 4.69 -4.36 -3.49
CA GLN A 127 5.87 -4.18 -4.34
C GLN A 127 5.61 -3.24 -5.54
N TYR A 128 4.36 -3.14 -6.03
CA TYR A 128 3.98 -2.15 -7.06
C TYR A 128 4.15 -0.69 -6.58
N GLN A 129 4.23 -0.45 -5.27
CA GLN A 129 4.49 0.89 -4.72
C GLN A 129 5.89 1.42 -5.10
N ASP A 130 6.89 0.56 -5.31
CA ASP A 130 8.21 1.00 -5.77
C ASP A 130 8.15 1.62 -7.18
N ILE A 131 7.22 1.18 -8.04
CA ILE A 131 7.00 1.79 -9.37
C ILE A 131 6.49 3.23 -9.23
N HIS A 132 5.64 3.51 -8.24
CA HIS A 132 5.16 4.87 -7.99
C HIS A 132 6.28 5.78 -7.48
N ARG A 133 7.13 5.28 -6.59
CA ARG A 133 8.35 5.97 -6.13
C ARG A 133 9.23 6.38 -7.31
N GLN A 134 9.55 5.42 -8.20
CA GLN A 134 10.37 5.67 -9.39
C GLN A 134 9.73 6.68 -10.38
N LYS A 135 8.40 6.68 -10.51
CA LYS A 135 7.69 7.67 -11.33
C LYS A 135 7.82 9.08 -10.74
N ILE A 136 7.66 9.23 -9.42
CA ILE A 136 7.83 10.51 -8.72
C ILE A 136 9.27 11.01 -8.87
N GLU A 137 10.27 10.15 -8.66
CA GLU A 137 11.69 10.49 -8.81
C GLU A 137 12.02 11.00 -10.22
N ARG A 138 11.48 10.36 -11.26
CA ARG A 138 11.59 10.83 -12.65
C ARG A 138 10.98 12.21 -12.85
N VAL A 139 9.78 12.45 -12.34
CA VAL A 139 9.08 13.74 -12.45
C VAL A 139 9.87 14.84 -11.74
N ILE A 140 10.39 14.56 -10.54
CA ILE A 140 11.23 15.49 -9.79
C ILE A 140 12.50 15.85 -10.58
N ASN A 141 13.19 14.87 -11.17
CA ASN A 141 14.38 15.13 -11.97
C ASN A 141 14.09 15.97 -13.20
N VAL A 142 12.96 15.73 -13.89
CA VAL A 142 12.49 16.58 -15.00
C VAL A 142 12.22 18.01 -14.51
N MET A 143 11.51 18.18 -13.39
CA MET A 143 11.23 19.52 -12.84
C MET A 143 12.52 20.27 -12.47
N ARG A 144 13.51 19.59 -11.86
CA ARG A 144 14.83 20.17 -11.56
C ARG A 144 15.56 20.57 -12.85
N ALA A 145 15.51 19.75 -13.89
CA ALA A 145 16.11 20.07 -15.19
C ALA A 145 15.43 21.27 -15.87
N LEU A 146 14.10 21.33 -15.83
CA LEU A 146 13.33 22.46 -16.37
C LEU A 146 13.65 23.77 -15.64
N SER A 147 13.77 23.75 -14.31
CA SER A 147 14.16 24.93 -13.53
C SER A 147 15.56 25.42 -13.90
N ARG A 148 16.53 24.51 -14.06
CA ARG A 148 17.89 24.85 -14.51
C ARG A 148 17.89 25.40 -15.94
N TYR A 149 17.12 24.80 -16.83
CA TYR A 149 16.98 25.25 -18.21
C TYR A 149 16.37 26.65 -18.27
N MET A 150 15.30 26.92 -17.52
CA MET A 150 14.70 28.25 -17.40
C MET A 150 15.72 29.26 -16.86
N SER A 151 16.43 28.92 -15.79
CA SER A 151 17.48 29.79 -15.22
C SER A 151 18.57 30.11 -16.25
N SER A 152 19.01 29.11 -17.03
CA SER A 152 20.00 29.27 -18.10
C SER A 152 19.47 30.06 -19.30
N LEU A 153 18.19 29.96 -19.64
CA LEU A 153 17.56 30.80 -20.67
C LEU A 153 17.52 32.28 -20.24
N PHE A 154 17.33 32.54 -18.95
CA PHE A 154 17.28 33.89 -18.39
C PHE A 154 18.66 34.48 -18.07
N GLU A 155 19.72 33.66 -18.00
CA GLU A 155 21.12 34.12 -17.97
C GLU A 155 21.50 34.80 -19.29
N GLY A 156 21.14 36.07 -19.43
CA GLY A 156 21.61 36.91 -20.54
C GLY A 156 23.07 37.33 -20.36
N LYS A 157 23.76 37.65 -21.47
CA LYS A 157 25.15 38.15 -21.50
C LYS A 157 25.36 39.51 -20.78
N ILE A 158 24.29 40.15 -20.30
CA ILE A 158 24.30 41.49 -19.74
C ILE A 158 23.75 41.41 -18.31
N ASP A 159 24.52 41.94 -17.37
CA ASP A 159 24.16 42.12 -15.96
C ASP A 159 22.77 42.81 -15.84
N ASP A 160 21.86 42.27 -15.03
CA ASP A 160 20.49 42.78 -14.89
C ASP A 160 20.46 44.25 -14.46
N LYS A 161 21.50 44.73 -13.78
CA LYS A 161 21.69 46.14 -13.43
C LYS A 161 21.88 47.08 -14.62
N LYS A 162 22.20 46.54 -15.81
CA LYS A 162 22.37 47.28 -17.07
C LYS A 162 21.20 47.09 -18.03
N ARG A 163 20.18 46.29 -17.67
CA ARG A 163 18.96 46.16 -18.47
C ARG A 163 18.06 47.38 -18.25
N VAL A 164 17.39 47.80 -19.33
CA VAL A 164 16.46 48.92 -19.32
C VAL A 164 15.35 48.63 -18.30
N SER A 165 15.02 49.59 -17.42
CA SER A 165 14.01 49.39 -16.38
C SER A 165 12.69 48.93 -17.00
N SER A 166 12.03 47.96 -16.39
CA SER A 166 10.69 47.51 -16.77
C SER A 166 9.78 48.72 -16.98
N ALA A 167 9.02 48.73 -18.08
CA ALA A 167 8.08 49.81 -18.36
C ALA A 167 7.11 49.94 -17.18
N VAL A 168 7.11 51.12 -16.55
CA VAL A 168 6.14 51.48 -15.52
C VAL A 168 4.84 51.80 -16.24
N HIS A 169 3.73 51.21 -15.81
CA HIS A 169 2.41 51.59 -16.31
C HIS A 169 2.22 53.09 -16.10
N ILE A 170 2.02 53.82 -17.18
CA ILE A 170 1.70 55.25 -17.16
C ILE A 170 0.19 55.35 -17.27
N GLU A 171 -0.43 56.14 -16.40
CA GLU A 171 -1.87 56.43 -16.47
C GLU A 171 -2.22 56.98 -17.87
N GLY A 172 -2.92 56.18 -18.68
CA GLY A 172 -3.34 56.54 -20.04
C GLY A 172 -3.14 55.48 -21.13
N ASP A 173 -2.57 54.31 -20.83
CA ASP A 173 -2.56 53.10 -21.70
C ASP A 173 -3.77 52.19 -21.45
#